data_AF-A0A3A9BV65-F1
#
_entry.id   AF-A0A3A9BV65-F1
#
_cell.length_a   1.000
_cell.length_b   1.000
_cell.length_c   1.000
_cell.angle_alpha   90.00
_cell.angle_beta   90.00
_cell.angle_gamma   90.00
#
_symmetry.space_group_name_H-M   'P 1'
#
loop_
_entity.id
_entity.type
_entity.pdbx_description
1 polymer ?
#
loop_
_entity_poly.entity_id
_entity_poly.type
_entity_poly.pdbx_seq_one_letter_code
_entity_poly.pdbx_strand_id
1 'polypeptide(L)'
;MKDVTGDLFALNDIRKTPSVSQITRLSMIENRLRMLREKLDHERPILTLVVTDDLKLVQREMGTIQVTQELIGYYNETHVINLSVRPDKNAVLIRLKKRLSEKRS
;
A
#
# COMPACT_ATOMS: atom_id res chain seq x y z
N MET A 1 -0.91 22.98 41.89
CA MET A 1 -0.58 23.07 40.46
C MET A 1 -0.51 21.64 39.95
N LYS A 2 -1.57 21.16 39.27
CA LYS A 2 -1.57 19.82 38.68
C LYS A 2 -0.90 19.94 37.33
N ASP A 3 0.17 19.17 37.10
CA ASP A 3 0.79 18.99 35.79
C ASP A 3 -0.27 18.45 34.83
N VAL A 4 -0.70 19.27 33.87
CA VAL A 4 -1.72 18.94 32.85
C VAL A 4 -1.06 18.37 31.58
N THR A 5 0.25 18.11 31.64
CA THR A 5 1.07 17.72 30.49
C THR A 5 1.14 16.19 30.29
N GLY A 6 0.63 15.39 31.23
CA GLY A 6 0.57 13.93 31.10
C GLY A 6 -0.64 13.40 30.30
N ASP A 7 -1.79 14.08 30.38
CA ASP A 7 -3.05 13.57 29.83
C ASP A 7 -3.26 13.93 28.34
N LEU A 8 -2.56 14.95 27.82
CA LEU A 8 -2.67 15.36 26.41
C LEU A 8 -1.90 14.45 25.44
N PHE A 9 -0.96 13.65 25.92
CA PHE A 9 -0.20 12.70 25.09
C PHE A 9 -0.68 11.24 25.21
N ALA A 10 -1.60 10.94 26.13
CA ALA A 10 -2.14 9.59 26.32
C ALA A 10 -3.19 9.17 25.27
N LEU A 11 -3.68 10.09 24.44
CA LEU A 11 -4.86 9.86 23.58
C LEU A 11 -4.56 9.74 22.07
N ASN A 12 -3.31 9.83 21.61
CA ASN A 12 -3.02 9.82 20.17
C ASN A 12 -1.80 9.00 19.72
N ASP A 13 -1.22 8.16 20.57
CA ASP A 13 -0.19 7.21 20.10
C ASP A 13 -0.82 5.92 19.55
N ILE A 14 -1.64 6.07 18.50
CA ILE A 14 -2.13 4.96 17.68
C ILE A 14 -1.07 4.64 16.60
N ARG A 15 0.21 4.71 16.93
CA ARG A 15 1.24 3.99 16.17
C ARG A 15 1.08 2.51 16.49
N LYS A 16 0.00 1.91 15.98
CA LYS A 16 -0.16 0.44 15.99
C LYS A 16 1.09 -0.13 15.35
N THR A 17 1.95 -0.74 16.17
CA THR A 17 3.13 -1.42 15.65
C THR A 17 2.64 -2.43 14.62
N PRO A 18 3.13 -2.35 13.36
CA PRO A 18 2.66 -3.25 12.33
C PRO A 18 2.91 -4.68 12.80
N SER A 19 1.88 -5.52 12.73
CA SER A 19 2.01 -6.94 13.08
C SER A 19 3.07 -7.59 12.20
N VAL A 20 3.76 -8.62 12.73
CA VAL A 20 4.74 -9.40 11.95
C VAL A 20 4.15 -9.86 10.61
N SER A 21 2.87 -10.26 10.60
CA SER A 21 2.15 -10.62 9.39
C SER A 21 2.00 -9.46 8.39
N GLN A 22 1.75 -8.23 8.84
CA GLN A 22 1.72 -7.04 7.97
C GLN A 22 3.10 -6.74 7.38
N ILE A 23 4.16 -6.82 8.19
CA ILE A 23 5.55 -6.60 7.77
C ILE A 23 5.92 -7.64 6.71
N THR A 24 5.71 -8.93 6.99
CA THR A 24 6.04 -10.01 6.05
C THR A 24 5.27 -9.86 4.73
N ARG A 25 3.96 -9.54 4.77
CA ARG A 25 3.18 -9.29 3.54
C ARG A 25 3.76 -8.11 2.75
N LEU A 26 4.05 -7.00 3.42
CA LEU A 26 4.60 -5.81 2.77
C LEU A 26 5.93 -6.14 2.09
N SER A 27 6.86 -6.79 2.80
CA SER A 27 8.16 -7.18 2.23
C SER A 27 8.04 -8.11 1.02
N MET A 28 7.09 -9.06 1.05
CA MET A 28 6.83 -9.92 -0.11
C MET A 28 6.31 -9.13 -1.32
N ILE A 29 5.42 -8.16 -1.08
CA ILE A 29 4.85 -7.32 -2.13
C ILE A 29 5.90 -6.37 -2.70
N GLU A 30 6.75 -5.77 -1.85
CA GLU A 30 7.86 -4.91 -2.27
C GLU A 30 8.91 -5.67 -3.08
N ASN A 31 9.24 -6.90 -2.68
CA ASN A 31 10.13 -7.77 -3.46
C ASN A 31 9.54 -8.07 -4.84
N ARG A 32 8.22 -8.32 -4.90
CA ARG A 32 7.54 -8.51 -6.18
C ARG A 32 7.52 -7.23 -7.02
N LEU A 33 7.31 -6.06 -6.41
CA LEU A 33 7.42 -4.79 -7.12
C LEU A 33 8.83 -4.61 -7.69
N ARG A 34 9.88 -4.95 -6.93
CA ARG A 34 11.28 -4.85 -7.38
C ARG A 34 11.53 -5.69 -8.64
N MET A 35 11.06 -6.92 -8.66
CA MET A 35 11.17 -7.79 -9.85
C MET A 35 10.35 -7.27 -11.04
N LEU A 36 9.17 -6.71 -10.78
CA LEU A 36 8.30 -6.20 -11.84
C LEU A 36 8.74 -4.83 -12.36
N ARG A 37 9.47 -4.06 -11.54
CA ARG A 37 10.02 -2.75 -11.86
C ARG A 37 10.97 -2.82 -13.05
N GLU A 38 11.74 -3.90 -13.20
CA GLU A 38 12.65 -4.12 -14.33
C GLU A 38 11.95 -4.09 -15.70
N LYS A 39 10.61 -4.24 -15.72
CA LYS A 39 9.79 -4.23 -16.93
C LYS A 39 9.14 -2.87 -17.21
N LEU A 40 9.41 -1.86 -16.39
CA LEU A 40 8.85 -0.52 -16.52
C LEU A 40 9.89 0.44 -17.10
N ASP A 41 9.41 1.41 -17.85
CA ASP A 41 10.23 2.52 -18.34
C ASP A 41 10.36 3.56 -17.22
N HIS A 42 11.58 3.72 -16.70
CA HIS A 42 11.88 4.64 -15.60
C HIS A 42 12.03 6.09 -16.04
N GLU A 43 12.21 6.34 -17.33
CA GLU A 43 12.30 7.70 -17.87
C GLU A 43 10.92 8.32 -18.06
N ARG A 44 9.86 7.50 -18.00
CA ARG A 44 8.48 7.94 -18.14
C ARG A 44 7.73 7.83 -16.81
N PRO A 45 6.74 8.70 -16.57
CA PRO A 45 5.85 8.53 -15.43
C PRO A 45 5.15 7.17 -15.50
N ILE A 46 5.08 6.50 -14.34
CA ILE A 46 4.43 5.22 -14.15
C ILE A 46 2.97 5.46 -13.78
N LEU A 47 2.07 4.83 -14.52
CA LEU A 47 0.64 4.86 -14.24
C LEU A 47 0.30 3.78 -13.20
N THR A 48 -0.05 4.17 -11.98
CA THR A 48 -0.52 3.24 -10.95
C THR A 48 -2.04 3.20 -10.92
N LEU A 49 -2.60 2.00 -11.03
CA LEU A 49 -4.03 1.75 -10.98
C LEU A 49 -4.34 0.83 -9.80
N VAL A 50 -5.18 1.31 -8.88
CA VAL A 50 -5.73 0.48 -7.81
C VAL A 50 -7.11 0.02 -8.22
N VAL A 51 -7.30 -1.28 -8.27
CA VAL A 51 -8.57 -1.90 -8.66
C VAL A 51 -9.03 -2.91 -7.63
N THR A 52 -10.33 -3.04 -7.46
CA THR A 52 -10.93 -4.15 -6.71
C THR A 52 -10.77 -5.48 -7.46
N ASP A 53 -11.11 -6.60 -6.82
CA ASP A 53 -11.00 -7.91 -7.47
C ASP A 53 -11.95 -8.06 -8.68
N ASP A 54 -13.09 -7.38 -8.67
CA ASP A 54 -14.03 -7.24 -9.79
C ASP A 54 -13.62 -6.17 -10.81
N LEU A 55 -12.35 -5.73 -10.77
CA LEU A 55 -11.73 -4.78 -11.71
C LEU A 55 -12.33 -3.37 -11.72
N LYS A 56 -13.08 -2.98 -10.68
CA LYS A 56 -13.52 -1.60 -10.53
C LYS A 56 -12.34 -0.72 -10.12
N LEU A 57 -12.20 0.42 -10.80
CA LEU A 57 -11.18 1.40 -10.49
C LEU A 57 -11.49 2.06 -9.14
N VAL A 58 -10.56 1.98 -8.21
CA VAL A 58 -10.62 2.65 -6.91
C VAL A 58 -9.84 3.95 -6.96
N GLN A 59 -8.63 3.90 -7.50
CA GLN A 59 -7.73 5.04 -7.57
C GLN A 59 -6.82 4.94 -8.78
N ARG A 60 -6.47 6.09 -9.35
CA ARG A 60 -5.53 6.23 -10.45
C ARG A 60 -4.54 7.33 -10.11
N GLU A 61 -3.26 7.00 -10.11
CA GLU A 61 -2.17 7.94 -9.87
C GLU A 61 -1.13 7.83 -10.99
N MET A 62 -0.47 8.94 -11.30
CA MET A 62 0.62 8.98 -12.26
C MET A 62 1.82 9.63 -11.60
N GLY A 63 2.97 8.96 -11.61
CA GLY A 63 4.13 9.44 -10.87
C GLY A 63 5.32 8.52 -10.97
N THR A 64 6.21 8.58 -9.99
CA THR A 64 7.36 7.68 -9.92
C THR A 64 6.97 6.35 -9.26
N ILE A 65 7.91 5.41 -9.25
CA ILE A 65 7.76 4.15 -8.52
C ILE A 65 7.50 4.35 -7.01
N GLN A 66 7.91 5.49 -6.45
CA GLN A 66 7.69 5.81 -5.04
C GLN A 66 6.19 5.98 -4.74
N VAL A 67 5.44 6.61 -5.63
CA VAL A 67 3.98 6.74 -5.51
C VAL A 67 3.31 5.35 -5.49
N THR A 68 3.81 4.42 -6.31
CA THR A 68 3.34 3.03 -6.28
C THR A 68 3.63 2.35 -4.93
N GLN A 69 4.80 2.60 -4.34
CA GLN A 69 5.18 2.04 -3.03
C GLN A 69 4.31 2.58 -1.90
N GLU A 70 4.01 3.88 -1.91
CA GLU A 70 3.11 4.52 -0.93
C GLU A 70 1.70 3.92 -1.00
N LEU A 71 1.15 3.75 -2.21
CA LEU A 71 -0.15 3.10 -2.41
C LEU A 71 -0.13 1.63 -1.95
N ILE A 72 0.94 0.90 -2.22
CA ILE A 72 1.13 -0.47 -1.71
C ILE A 72 1.08 -0.48 -0.18
N GLY A 73 1.81 0.42 0.48
CA GLY A 73 1.83 0.55 1.93
C GLY A 73 0.42 0.79 2.48
N TYR A 74 -0.25 1.82 1.97
CA TYR A 74 -1.60 2.21 2.37
C TYR A 74 -2.62 1.08 2.22
N TYR A 75 -2.68 0.43 1.05
CA TYR A 75 -3.68 -0.62 0.82
C TYR A 75 -3.31 -1.95 1.49
N ASN A 76 -2.04 -2.24 1.77
CA ASN A 76 -1.62 -3.45 2.49
C ASN A 76 -2.04 -3.42 3.98
N GLU A 77 -2.31 -2.25 4.55
CA GLU A 77 -2.87 -2.15 5.90
C GLU A 77 -4.27 -2.75 6.00
N THR A 78 -5.07 -2.55 4.95
CA THR A 78 -6.52 -2.84 4.96
C THR A 78 -6.92 -4.00 4.05
N HIS A 79 -6.08 -4.37 3.09
CA HIS A 79 -6.39 -5.39 2.08
C HIS A 79 -5.20 -6.33 1.83
N VAL A 80 -5.53 -7.56 1.45
CA VAL A 80 -4.60 -8.42 0.71
C VAL A 80 -4.50 -7.86 -0.71
N ILE A 81 -3.29 -7.54 -1.16
CA ILE A 81 -3.06 -6.97 -2.48
C ILE A 81 -2.23 -7.88 -3.37
N ASN A 82 -2.49 -7.82 -4.67
CA ASN A 82 -1.72 -8.52 -5.70
C ASN A 82 -1.22 -7.52 -6.74
N LEU A 83 0.03 -7.68 -7.18
CA LEU A 83 0.66 -6.78 -8.13
C LEU A 83 0.79 -7.41 -9.52
N SER A 84 0.56 -6.60 -10.54
CA SER A 84 0.91 -6.90 -11.92
C SER A 84 1.37 -5.62 -12.62
N VAL A 85 2.13 -5.77 -13.70
CA VAL A 85 2.57 -4.63 -14.52
C VAL A 85 2.09 -4.82 -15.95
N ARG A 86 1.89 -3.69 -16.60
CA ARG A 86 1.57 -3.55 -18.01
C ARG A 86 2.67 -2.71 -18.67
N PRO A 87 3.73 -3.36 -19.17
CA PRO A 87 4.86 -2.67 -19.79
C PRO A 87 4.44 -1.81 -20.98
N ASP A 88 3.45 -2.27 -21.75
CA ASP A 88 2.87 -1.58 -22.90
C ASP A 88 2.28 -0.20 -22.56
N LYS A 89 1.88 0.01 -21.30
CA LYS A 89 1.29 1.26 -20.81
C LYS A 89 2.14 1.95 -19.74
N ASN A 90 3.35 1.43 -19.48
CA ASN A 90 4.17 1.80 -18.33
C ASN A 90 3.34 1.85 -17.01
N ALA A 91 2.53 0.82 -16.77
CA ALA A 91 1.54 0.85 -15.70
C ALA A 91 1.72 -0.28 -14.68
N VAL A 92 1.41 0.03 -13.43
CA VAL A 92 1.32 -0.94 -12.31
C VAL A 92 -0.13 -1.09 -11.91
N LEU A 93 -0.60 -2.33 -11.78
CA LEU A 93 -1.92 -2.66 -11.29
C LEU A 93 -1.81 -3.24 -9.87
N ILE A 94 -2.42 -2.55 -8.90
CA ILE A 94 -2.59 -3.00 -7.53
C ILE A 94 -4.02 -3.54 -7.41
N ARG A 95 -4.17 -4.88 -7.32
CA ARG A 95 -5.47 -5.52 -7.17
C ARG A 95 -5.78 -5.82 -5.71
N LEU A 96 -6.86 -5.25 -5.19
CA LEU A 96 -7.38 -5.48 -3.84
C LEU A 96 -8.20 -6.78 -3.84
N LYS A 97 -7.65 -7.85 -3.25
CA LYS A 97 -8.26 -9.19 -3.25
C LYS A 97 -9.31 -9.36 -2.16
N LYS A 98 -8.93 -9.10 -0.91
CA LYS A 98 -9.78 -9.32 0.25
C LYS A 98 -9.48 -8.27 1.30
N ARG A 99 -10.50 -7.71 1.94
CA ARG A 99 -10.32 -6.88 3.14
C ARG A 99 -9.76 -7.72 4.28
N LEU A 100 -8.69 -7.22 4.89
CA LEU A 100 -8.22 -7.67 6.19
C LEU A 100 -9.27 -7.16 7.18
N SER A 101 -10.19 -8.02 7.59
CA SER A 101 -11.21 -7.66 8.57
C SER A 101 -10.56 -6.98 9.78
N GLU A 102 -11.07 -5.83 10.22
CA GLU A 102 -10.89 -5.43 11.60
C GLU A 102 -11.33 -6.63 12.46
N LYS A 103 -10.46 -7.09 13.35
CA LYS A 103 -10.84 -8.11 14.32
C LYS A 103 -12.16 -7.64 14.95
N ARG A 104 -13.25 -8.40 14.77
CA ARG A 104 -14.34 -8.38 15.73
C ARG A 104 -13.74 -8.89 17.03
N SER A 105 -13.30 -7.98 17.89
CA SER A 105 -12.95 -8.25 19.29
C SER A 105 -13.14 -6.96 20.05
#